data_AF-A0AAW2U2G8-F1
#
_entry.id   AF-A0AAW2U2G8-F1
#
_cell.length_a   1.000
_cell.length_b   1.000
_cell.length_c   1.000
_cell.angle_alpha   90.00
_cell.angle_beta   90.00
_cell.angle_gamma   90.00
#
_symmetry.space_group_name_H-M   'P 1'
#
loop_
_entity.id
_entity.type
_entity.pdbx_description
1 polymer ?
#
loop_
_entity_poly.entity_id
_entity_poly.type
_entity_poly.pdbx_seq_one_letter_code
_entity_poly.pdbx_strand_id
1 'polypeptide(L)'
;MSKNPLALIIETNKFNGTNYTDWLRNLRIVLDFDNQGYVLDNPLPATLPKGSSPEERLMFEKWHEDNRKVRNIIFASMTNEIQKQYDRLEDVPSIMLRMKEVYAVPDRHIRYAATKAFFGTKMAEGSSVQSHGVKMLFPCGKTRGP
;
A
#
# COMPACT_ATOMS: atom_id res chain seq x y z
N MET A 1 23.05 -13.62 17.57
CA MET A 1 21.59 -13.42 17.71
C MET A 1 20.96 -13.54 16.34
N SER A 2 20.03 -14.48 16.12
CA SER A 2 19.27 -14.55 14.87
C SER A 2 18.37 -13.32 14.74
N LYS A 3 18.45 -12.59 13.63
CA LYS A 3 17.55 -11.46 13.38
C LYS A 3 16.10 -11.96 13.32
N ASN A 4 15.16 -11.22 13.94
CA ASN A 4 13.73 -11.51 13.83
C ASN A 4 13.31 -11.47 12.34
N PRO A 5 12.66 -12.52 11.80
CA PRO A 5 12.29 -12.57 10.39
C PRO A 5 11.37 -11.41 9.96
N LEU A 6 10.50 -10.91 10.84
CA LEU A 6 9.64 -9.76 10.57
C LEU A 6 10.44 -8.46 10.47
N ALA A 7 11.41 -8.28 11.36
CA ALA A 7 12.30 -7.12 11.31
C ALA A 7 13.13 -7.12 10.02
N LEU A 8 13.55 -8.32 9.56
CA LEU A 8 14.27 -8.47 8.29
C LEU A 8 13.40 -8.06 7.09
N ILE A 9 12.12 -8.47 7.06
CA ILE A 9 11.17 -8.07 6.00
C ILE A 9 11.12 -6.54 5.87
N ILE A 10 11.01 -5.84 7.00
CA ILE A 10 10.97 -4.37 7.05
C ILE A 10 12.30 -3.76 6.61
N GLU A 11 13.43 -4.29 7.09
CA GLU A 11 14.77 -3.78 6.78
C GLU A 11 15.11 -3.93 5.29
N THR A 12 14.77 -5.07 4.68
CA THR A 12 15.10 -5.36 3.28
C THR A 12 14.13 -4.72 2.28
N ASN A 13 12.91 -4.41 2.70
CA ASN A 13 11.85 -3.89 1.82
C ASN A 13 11.37 -2.50 2.24
N LYS A 14 12.28 -1.65 2.70
CA LYS A 14 11.93 -0.27 3.05
C LYS A 14 11.22 0.43 1.91
N PHE A 15 10.16 1.16 2.23
CA PHE A 15 9.47 1.99 1.27
C PHE A 15 10.37 3.11 0.79
N ASN A 16 10.53 3.23 -0.53
CA ASN A 16 11.42 4.20 -1.18
C ASN A 16 10.69 5.08 -2.21
N GLY A 17 9.36 5.06 -2.23
CA GLY A 17 8.53 5.84 -3.14
C GLY A 17 8.17 5.12 -4.45
N THR A 18 8.85 4.02 -4.79
CA THR A 18 8.62 3.29 -6.05
C THR A 18 8.00 1.91 -5.86
N ASN A 19 8.07 1.36 -4.64
CA ASN A 19 7.70 -0.01 -4.31
C ASN A 19 6.43 -0.11 -3.46
N TYR A 20 5.46 0.79 -3.64
CA TYR A 20 4.29 0.92 -2.74
C TYR A 20 3.52 -0.39 -2.56
N THR A 21 3.19 -1.09 -3.65
CA THR A 21 2.42 -2.34 -3.59
C THR A 21 3.15 -3.44 -2.82
N ASP A 22 4.45 -3.63 -3.09
CA ASP A 22 5.26 -4.65 -2.41
C ASP A 22 5.50 -4.29 -0.94
N TRP A 23 5.78 -3.02 -0.66
CA TRP A 23 5.92 -2.51 0.70
C TRP A 23 4.63 -2.71 1.51
N LEU A 24 3.47 -2.33 0.96
CA LEU A 24 2.19 -2.49 1.65
C LEU A 24 1.88 -3.95 1.97
N ARG A 25 2.18 -4.88 1.04
CA ARG A 25 2.05 -6.32 1.29
C ARG A 25 2.94 -6.78 2.45
N ASN A 26 4.20 -6.35 2.45
CA ASN A 26 5.17 -6.71 3.49
C ASN A 26 4.79 -6.11 4.86
N LEU A 27 4.30 -4.87 4.88
CA LEU A 27 3.79 -4.22 6.07
C LEU A 27 2.60 -5.01 6.66
N ARG A 28 1.64 -5.42 5.82
CA ARG A 28 0.50 -6.22 6.28
C ARG A 28 0.91 -7.53 6.94
N ILE A 29 1.88 -8.25 6.36
CA ILE A 29 2.43 -9.47 6.97
C ILE A 29 2.95 -9.21 8.40
N VAL A 30 3.65 -8.09 8.60
CA VAL A 30 4.21 -7.73 9.91
C VAL A 30 3.12 -7.33 10.90
N LEU A 31 2.11 -6.58 10.47
CA LEU A 31 1.02 -6.14 11.33
C LEU A 31 0.05 -7.29 11.67
N ASP A 32 -0.21 -8.20 10.73
CA ASP A 32 -1.08 -9.34 10.94
C ASP A 32 -0.50 -10.33 11.95
N PHE A 33 0.84 -10.41 12.06
CA PHE A 33 1.49 -11.21 13.09
C PHE A 33 1.06 -10.80 14.52
N ASP A 34 0.87 -9.50 14.76
CA ASP A 34 0.43 -8.95 16.04
C ASP A 34 -1.08 -8.63 16.07
N ASN A 35 -1.86 -9.06 15.07
CA ASN A 35 -3.29 -8.76 14.89
C ASN A 35 -3.61 -7.26 14.83
N GLN A 36 -2.73 -6.46 14.22
CA GLN A 36 -2.87 -5.00 14.11
C GLN A 36 -3.20 -4.51 12.69
N GLY A 37 -3.36 -5.43 11.72
CA GLY A 37 -3.66 -5.07 10.32
C GLY A 37 -4.93 -4.21 10.16
N TYR A 38 -5.91 -4.41 11.04
CA TYR A 38 -7.17 -3.65 11.06
C TYR A 38 -6.98 -2.13 11.16
N VAL A 39 -5.87 -1.67 11.74
CA VAL A 39 -5.56 -0.23 11.92
C VAL A 39 -5.31 0.47 10.59
N LEU A 40 -4.89 -0.26 9.54
CA LEU A 40 -4.67 0.33 8.22
C LEU A 40 -5.97 0.71 7.51
N ASP A 41 -7.03 -0.08 7.71
CA ASP A 41 -8.26 -0.01 6.93
C ASP A 41 -9.42 0.63 7.72
N ASN A 42 -9.38 0.57 9.06
CA ASN A 42 -10.44 1.11 9.90
C ASN A 42 -10.18 2.56 10.34
N PRO A 43 -11.23 3.40 10.38
CA PRO A 43 -11.08 4.78 10.83
C PRO A 43 -10.72 4.86 12.32
N LEU A 44 -10.05 5.95 12.69
CA LEU A 44 -9.83 6.36 14.07
C LEU A 44 -11.18 6.52 14.80
N PRO A 45 -11.40 5.85 15.94
CA PRO A 45 -12.56 6.08 16.78
C PRO A 45 -12.62 7.53 17.24
N ALA A 46 -13.71 8.23 16.94
CA ALA A 46 -13.78 9.68 17.14
C ALA A 46 -13.70 10.09 18.63
N THR A 47 -14.47 9.44 19.50
CA THR A 47 -14.48 9.67 20.96
C THR A 47 -15.34 8.61 21.68
N LEU A 48 -15.08 8.35 22.96
CA LEU A 48 -15.98 7.57 23.83
C LEU A 48 -17.15 8.44 24.36
N PRO A 49 -18.42 8.03 24.15
CA PRO A 49 -19.57 8.68 24.76
C PRO A 49 -19.55 8.68 26.30
N LYS A 50 -20.25 9.65 26.90
CA LYS A 50 -20.53 9.60 28.35
C LYS A 50 -21.43 8.41 28.64
N GLY A 51 -21.00 7.56 29.59
CA GLY A 51 -21.71 6.34 29.95
C GLY A 51 -21.20 5.08 29.25
N SER A 52 -20.13 5.17 28.46
CA SER A 52 -19.53 3.99 27.84
C SER A 52 -19.15 2.91 28.84
N SER A 53 -19.41 1.66 28.44
CA SER A 53 -19.12 0.48 29.25
C SER A 53 -17.62 0.32 29.46
N PRO A 54 -17.18 -0.41 30.50
CA PRO A 54 -15.77 -0.74 30.67
C PRO A 54 -15.14 -1.39 29.43
N GLU A 55 -15.87 -2.27 28.74
CA GLU A 55 -15.42 -2.97 27.54
C GLU A 55 -15.20 -2.01 26.37
N GLU A 56 -16.12 -1.06 26.15
CA GLU A 56 -15.98 -0.04 25.10
C GLU A 56 -14.74 0.83 25.33
N ARG A 57 -14.48 1.19 26.60
CA ARG A 57 -13.28 1.96 26.98
C ARG A 57 -12.00 1.19 26.69
N LEU A 58 -11.96 -0.09 27.04
CA LEU A 58 -10.82 -0.96 26.77
C LEU A 58 -10.56 -1.10 25.26
N MET A 59 -11.60 -1.27 24.45
CA MET A 59 -11.46 -1.34 22.99
C MET A 59 -10.92 -0.03 22.41
N PHE A 60 -11.40 1.12 22.90
CA PHE A 60 -10.93 2.43 22.48
C PHE A 60 -9.45 2.65 22.85
N GLU A 61 -9.07 2.38 24.10
CA GLU A 61 -7.67 2.49 24.54
C GLU A 61 -6.75 1.57 23.74
N LYS A 62 -7.18 0.31 23.53
CA LYS A 62 -6.45 -0.66 22.72
C LYS A 62 -6.25 -0.17 21.29
N TRP A 63 -7.31 0.38 20.66
CA TRP A 63 -7.21 0.92 19.32
C TRP A 63 -6.14 2.03 19.25
N HIS A 64 -6.15 2.96 20.21
CA HIS A 64 -5.18 4.06 20.23
C HIS A 64 -3.75 3.58 20.47
N GLU A 65 -3.56 2.53 21.28
CA GLU A 65 -2.27 1.89 21.46
C GLU A 65 -1.78 1.22 20.17
N ASP A 66 -2.64 0.44 19.52
CA ASP A 66 -2.32 -0.23 18.27
C ASP A 66 -2.02 0.80 17.16
N ASN A 67 -2.75 1.91 17.07
CA ASN A 67 -2.44 3.01 16.14
C ASN A 67 -1.04 3.60 16.37
N ARG A 68 -0.64 3.86 17.63
CA ARG A 68 0.72 4.35 17.92
C ARG A 68 1.78 3.33 17.50
N LYS A 69 1.56 2.04 17.77
CA LYS A 69 2.47 0.96 17.37
C LYS A 69 2.60 0.85 15.86
N VAL A 70 1.47 0.77 15.16
CA VAL A 70 1.42 0.67 13.69
C VAL A 70 2.07 1.88 13.02
N ARG A 71 1.81 3.10 13.53
CA ARG A 71 2.47 4.32 13.04
C ARG A 71 3.99 4.22 13.14
N ASN A 72 4.51 3.76 14.27
CA ASN A 72 5.95 3.58 14.46
C ASN A 72 6.53 2.53 13.50
N ILE A 73 5.81 1.43 13.27
CA ILE A 73 6.22 0.40 12.31
C ILE A 73 6.25 0.96 10.88
N ILE A 74 5.20 1.71 10.49
CA ILE A 74 5.12 2.39 9.19
C ILE A 74 6.36 3.26 9.00
N PHE A 75 6.69 4.13 9.95
CA PHE A 75 7.88 4.97 9.84
C PHE A 75 9.19 4.18 9.85
N ALA A 76 9.34 3.19 10.71
CA ALA A 76 10.53 2.32 10.71
C ALA A 76 10.73 1.60 9.35
N SER A 77 9.63 1.37 8.62
CA SER A 77 9.58 0.66 7.35
C SER A 77 9.81 1.51 6.10
N MET A 78 10.17 2.78 6.24
CA MET A 78 10.39 3.67 5.09
C MET A 78 11.72 4.42 5.22
N THR A 79 12.18 5.01 4.12
CA THR A 79 13.38 5.85 4.12
C THR A 79 13.15 7.17 4.88
N ASN A 80 14.21 7.73 5.44
CA ASN A 80 14.14 8.95 6.25
C ASN A 80 13.55 10.14 5.47
N GLU A 81 13.79 10.20 4.16
CA GLU A 81 13.28 11.23 3.26
C GLU A 81 11.75 11.19 3.15
N ILE A 82 11.16 9.99 3.22
CA ILE A 82 9.70 9.81 3.17
C ILE A 82 9.10 10.00 4.56
N GLN A 83 9.75 9.52 5.63
CA GLN A 83 9.29 9.75 7.01
C GLN A 83 9.02 11.22 7.29
N LYS A 84 9.96 12.10 6.91
CA LYS A 84 9.86 13.56 7.09
C LYS A 84 8.66 14.20 6.39
N GLN A 85 8.07 13.55 5.38
CA GLN A 85 6.89 14.09 4.69
C GLN A 85 5.60 13.84 5.48
N TYR A 86 5.60 12.87 6.39
CA TYR A 86 4.41 12.39 7.11
C TYR A 86 4.56 12.50 8.64
N ASP A 87 5.68 12.99 9.16
CA ASP A 87 6.02 13.03 10.59
C ASP A 87 5.01 13.79 11.47
N ARG A 88 4.33 14.79 10.91
CA ARG A 88 3.27 15.58 11.57
C ARG A 88 1.92 14.88 11.66
N LEU A 89 1.72 13.79 10.94
CA LEU A 89 0.47 13.03 10.97
C LEU A 89 0.51 12.02 12.11
N GLU A 90 -0.55 11.96 12.91
CA GLU A 90 -0.63 11.07 14.08
C GLU A 90 -1.54 9.86 13.84
N ASP A 91 -2.45 9.95 12.88
CA ASP A 91 -3.41 8.91 12.57
C ASP A 91 -2.96 8.08 11.37
N VAL A 92 -2.89 6.76 11.57
CA VAL A 92 -2.51 5.82 10.52
C VAL A 92 -3.43 5.89 9.30
N PRO A 93 -4.77 5.98 9.44
CA PRO A 93 -5.65 6.07 8.28
C PRO A 93 -5.34 7.25 7.34
N SER A 94 -5.07 8.46 7.86
CA SER A 94 -4.70 9.61 7.00
C SER A 94 -3.33 9.46 6.37
N ILE A 95 -2.35 8.86 7.07
CA ILE A 95 -1.05 8.54 6.49
C ILE A 95 -1.24 7.60 5.29
N MET A 96 -1.97 6.50 5.49
CA MET A 96 -2.22 5.50 4.44
C MET A 96 -3.00 6.07 3.27
N LEU A 97 -4.01 6.91 3.52
CA LEU A 97 -4.79 7.57 2.47
C LEU A 97 -3.90 8.45 1.59
N ARG A 98 -3.11 9.35 2.19
CA ARG A 98 -2.21 10.24 1.45
C ARG A 98 -1.13 9.46 0.70
N MET A 99 -0.55 8.43 1.30
CA MET A 99 0.44 7.59 0.62
C MET A 99 -0.19 6.87 -0.58
N LYS A 100 -1.42 6.37 -0.45
CA LYS A 100 -2.13 5.72 -1.56
C LYS A 100 -2.35 6.69 -2.72
N GLU A 101 -2.76 7.92 -2.45
CA GLU A 101 -2.98 8.94 -3.48
C GLU A 101 -1.69 9.29 -4.25
N VAL A 102 -0.56 9.34 -3.55
CA VAL A 102 0.73 9.70 -4.15
C VAL A 102 1.39 8.53 -4.86
N TYR A 103 1.36 7.33 -4.26
CA TYR A 103 2.24 6.22 -4.65
C TYR A 103 1.53 4.94 -5.13
N ALA A 104 0.23 4.74 -4.83
CA ALA A 104 -0.50 3.58 -5.37
C ALA A 104 -0.88 3.75 -6.85
N VAL A 105 -0.74 4.97 -7.36
CA VAL A 105 -1.02 5.31 -8.74
C VAL A 105 0.17 4.87 -9.60
N PRO A 106 -0.03 4.10 -10.68
CA PRO A 106 1.08 3.74 -11.55
C PRO A 106 1.72 5.03 -12.08
N ASP A 107 3.05 5.04 -12.15
CA ASP A 107 3.85 6.17 -12.61
C ASP A 107 3.16 6.83 -13.81
N ARG A 108 3.06 8.17 -13.81
CA ARG A 108 2.36 8.90 -14.88
C ARG A 108 2.86 8.47 -16.26
N HIS A 109 4.14 8.14 -16.40
CA HIS A 109 4.72 7.59 -17.62
C HIS A 109 4.31 6.14 -17.87
N ILE A 110 4.17 5.28 -16.86
CA ILE A 110 3.62 3.92 -17.03
C ILE A 110 2.16 3.97 -17.48
N ARG A 111 1.33 4.81 -16.85
CA ARG A 111 -0.06 5.03 -17.30
C ARG A 111 -0.09 5.59 -18.71
N TYR A 112 0.66 6.66 -18.96
CA TYR A 112 0.72 7.26 -20.29
C TYR A 112 1.24 6.28 -21.35
N ALA A 113 2.26 5.49 -21.05
CA ALA A 113 2.80 4.47 -21.96
C ALA A 113 1.79 3.35 -22.21
N ALA A 114 1.09 2.86 -21.17
CA ALA A 114 0.04 1.87 -21.31
C ALA A 114 -1.14 2.41 -22.14
N THR A 115 -1.59 3.65 -21.87
CA THR A 115 -2.63 4.34 -22.62
C THR A 115 -2.21 4.59 -24.07
N LYS A 116 -0.98 5.06 -24.30
CA LYS A 116 -0.42 5.28 -25.63
C LYS A 116 -0.26 3.98 -26.40
N ALA A 117 0.19 2.90 -25.74
CA ALA A 117 0.30 1.58 -26.35
C ALA A 117 -1.09 1.07 -26.74
N PHE A 118 -2.07 1.17 -25.84
CA PHE A 118 -3.45 0.78 -26.09
C PHE A 118 -4.07 1.52 -27.28
N PHE A 119 -4.01 2.86 -27.30
CA PHE A 119 -4.50 3.67 -28.43
C PHE A 119 -3.64 3.53 -29.69
N GLY A 120 -2.37 3.16 -29.55
CA GLY A 120 -1.44 2.91 -30.65
C GLY A 120 -1.62 1.54 -31.32
N THR A 121 -2.29 0.59 -30.66
CA THR A 121 -2.64 -0.72 -31.24
C THR A 121 -3.71 -0.55 -32.32
N LYS A 122 -3.28 -0.29 -33.56
CA LYS A 122 -4.17 -0.37 -34.73
C LYS A 122 -4.31 -1.82 -35.18
N MET A 123 -5.51 -2.20 -35.59
CA MET A 123 -5.76 -3.47 -36.27
C MET A 123 -5.13 -3.39 -37.67
N ALA A 124 -4.33 -4.39 -38.03
CA ALA A 124 -3.81 -4.48 -39.40
C ALA A 124 -4.94 -4.91 -40.34
N GLU A 125 -4.96 -4.36 -41.56
CA GLU A 125 -5.95 -4.71 -42.57
C GLU A 125 -5.85 -6.22 -42.90
N GLY A 126 -6.98 -6.93 -42.84
CA GLY A 126 -7.03 -8.39 -43.02
C GLY A 126 -6.68 -9.22 -41.77
N SER A 127 -6.37 -8.61 -40.63
CA SER A 127 -6.08 -9.36 -39.39
C SER A 127 -7.36 -9.78 -38.63
N SER A 128 -7.28 -10.89 -37.89
CA SER A 128 -8.41 -11.39 -37.09
C SER A 128 -8.71 -10.49 -35.89
N VAL A 129 -9.98 -10.09 -35.75
CA VAL A 129 -10.50 -9.30 -34.63
C VAL A 129 -10.24 -9.98 -33.28
N GLN A 130 -10.32 -11.31 -33.21
CA GLN A 130 -10.05 -12.05 -31.97
C GLN A 130 -8.57 -11.96 -31.56
N SER A 131 -7.66 -12.08 -32.52
CA SER A 131 -6.22 -11.93 -32.27
C SER A 131 -5.88 -10.51 -31.82
N HIS A 132 -6.54 -9.51 -32.43
CA HIS A 132 -6.40 -8.13 -32.02
C HIS A 132 -6.93 -7.85 -30.61
N GLY A 133 -8.08 -8.43 -30.24
CA GLY A 133 -8.66 -8.31 -28.90
C GLY A 133 -7.73 -8.84 -27.80
N VAL A 134 -7.06 -9.97 -28.03
CA VAL A 134 -6.04 -10.50 -27.09
C VAL A 134 -4.86 -9.53 -26.95
N LYS A 135 -4.42 -8.90 -28.05
CA LYS A 135 -3.34 -7.91 -28.05
C LYS A 135 -3.72 -6.62 -27.31
N MET A 136 -5.00 -6.21 -27.36
CA MET A 136 -5.51 -5.07 -26.61
C MET A 136 -5.64 -5.32 -25.10
N LEU A 137 -5.89 -6.58 -24.69
CA LEU A 137 -5.93 -6.97 -23.28
C LEU A 137 -4.55 -6.97 -22.63
N PHE A 138 -3.50 -7.19 -23.42
CA PHE A 138 -2.10 -7.18 -22.97
C PHE A 138 -1.22 -6.29 -23.88
N PRO A 139 -1.44 -4.96 -23.87
CA PRO A 139 -0.74 -4.05 -24.79
C PRO A 139 0.75 -3.90 -24.44
N CYS A 140 1.14 -4.26 -23.21
CA CYS A 140 2.53 -4.35 -22.77
C CYS A 140 2.94 -5.84 -22.67
N GLY A 141 2.90 -6.53 -23.80
CA GLY A 141 3.40 -7.91 -23.87
C GLY A 141 4.91 -7.94 -23.66
N LYS A 142 5.37 -8.23 -22.44
CA LYS A 142 6.60 -9.01 -22.28
C LYS A 142 6.33 -10.36 -22.94
N THR A 143 6.70 -10.48 -24.21
CA THR A 143 6.87 -11.78 -24.85
C THR A 143 7.96 -12.53 -24.09
N ARG A 144 7.59 -13.33 -23.08
CA ARG A 144 8.42 -14.47 -22.69
C ARG A 144 8.25 -15.50 -23.80
N GLY A 145 9.20 -15.51 -24.74
CA GLY A 145 9.46 -16.71 -25.54
C GLY A 145 10.25 -17.73 -24.72
N PRO A 146 10.24 -19.02 -25.12
CA PRO A 146 11.02 -20.07 -24.48
C PRO A 146 12.52 -19.79 -24.48
#